data_AF-A0A2H5QNN0-F1
#
_entry.id   AF-A0A2H5QNN0-F1
#
_cell.length_a   1.000
_cell.length_b   1.000
_cell.length_c   1.000
_cell.angle_alpha   90.00
_cell.angle_beta   90.00
_cell.angle_gamma   90.00
#
_symmetry.space_group_name_H-M   'P 1'
#
loop_
_entity.id
_entity.type
_entity.pdbx_description
1 polymer ?
#
loop_
_entity_poly.entity_id
_entity_poly.type
_entity_poly.pdbx_seq_one_letter_code
_entity_poly.pdbx_strand_id
1 'polypeptide(L)'
;MVKASVFSGHKAYAYARSVKKKISSPSKLEIYKEFQDIGVAIVEGELDEHEKKIVSIFKEVDVVISTVAYPQFRDQLKIDDAIKVAGNIRYLIELFLSKK
;
A
#
# COMPACT_ATOMS: atom_id res chain seq x y z
N MET A 1 -3.56 -4.78 10.24
CA MET A 1 -2.78 -3.53 10.36
C MET A 1 -3.57 -2.30 9.92
N VAL A 2 -4.14 -2.28 8.72
CA VAL A 2 -4.95 -1.14 8.21
C VAL A 2 -6.11 -0.78 9.16
N LYS A 3 -6.92 -1.76 9.57
CA LYS A 3 -8.03 -1.56 10.52
C LYS A 3 -7.57 -0.86 11.82
N ALA A 4 -6.49 -1.34 12.43
CA ALA A 4 -5.95 -0.78 13.66
C ALA A 4 -5.50 0.69 13.50
N SER A 5 -4.93 1.05 12.35
CA SER A 5 -4.53 2.44 12.05
C SER A 5 -5.73 3.37 12.03
N VAL A 6 -6.80 2.96 11.31
CA VAL A 6 -8.06 3.71 11.23
C VAL A 6 -8.72 3.83 12.61
N PHE A 7 -8.80 2.73 13.36
CA PHE A 7 -9.35 2.75 14.73
C PHE A 7 -8.55 3.62 15.70
N SER A 8 -7.27 3.86 15.43
CA SER A 8 -6.44 4.78 16.22
C SER A 8 -6.63 6.25 15.82
N GLY A 9 -7.55 6.55 14.89
CA GLY A 9 -7.84 7.90 14.42
C GLY A 9 -6.91 8.42 13.33
N HIS A 10 -6.01 7.59 12.80
CA HIS A 10 -5.10 8.00 11.72
C HIS A 10 -5.77 7.84 10.35
N LYS A 11 -5.55 8.83 9.47
CA LYS A 11 -5.96 8.73 8.06
C LYS A 11 -5.13 7.65 7.38
N ALA A 12 -5.78 6.56 6.97
CA ALA A 12 -5.12 5.44 6.34
C ALA A 12 -5.32 5.46 4.82
N TYR A 13 -4.22 5.28 4.10
CA TYR A 13 -4.21 5.04 2.67
C TYR A 13 -3.79 3.59 2.41
N ALA A 14 -4.44 2.92 1.46
CA ALA A 14 -4.06 1.58 1.04
C ALA A 14 -3.74 1.59 -0.45
N TYR A 15 -2.50 1.26 -0.81
CA TYR A 15 -2.12 1.07 -2.20
C TYR A 15 -2.33 -0.39 -2.60
N ALA A 16 -3.14 -0.64 -3.61
CA ALA A 16 -3.47 -2.00 -4.05
C ALA A 16 -3.50 -2.09 -5.58
N ARG A 17 -3.13 -3.27 -6.09
CA ARG A 17 -3.32 -3.60 -7.52
C ARG A 17 -4.81 -3.59 -7.83
N SER A 18 -5.18 -3.00 -8.98
CA SER A 18 -6.60 -2.86 -9.34
C SER A 18 -7.33 -4.19 -9.32
N VAL A 19 -8.47 -4.20 -8.62
CA VAL A 19 -9.31 -5.39 -8.44
C VAL A 19 -10.20 -5.64 -9.67
N LYS A 20 -10.21 -4.70 -10.62
CA LYS A 20 -11.00 -4.77 -11.87
C LYS A 20 -10.44 -5.75 -12.90
N LYS A 21 -9.19 -6.23 -12.76
CA LYS A 21 -8.67 -7.33 -13.58
C LYS A 21 -9.38 -8.63 -13.16
N LYS A 22 -9.97 -9.35 -14.12
CA LYS A 22 -10.79 -10.59 -14.05
C LYS A 22 -10.29 -11.76 -13.15
N ILE A 23 -9.20 -11.61 -12.40
CA ILE A 23 -8.50 -12.63 -11.60
C ILE A 23 -8.49 -12.25 -10.11
N SER A 24 -9.45 -11.44 -9.65
CA SER A 24 -9.60 -11.12 -8.23
C SER A 24 -10.35 -12.23 -7.49
N SER A 25 -9.70 -12.89 -6.53
CA SER A 25 -10.36 -13.86 -5.64
C SER A 25 -11.48 -13.19 -4.82
N PRO A 26 -12.58 -13.89 -4.50
CA PRO A 26 -13.71 -13.35 -3.72
C PRO A 26 -13.27 -12.65 -2.42
N SER A 27 -12.31 -13.25 -1.72
CA SER A 27 -11.77 -12.71 -0.46
C SER A 27 -11.09 -11.34 -0.60
N LYS A 28 -10.54 -11.00 -1.78
CA LYS A 28 -9.93 -9.67 -2.00
C LYS A 28 -11.00 -8.60 -2.19
N LEU A 29 -12.12 -8.95 -2.82
CA LEU A 29 -13.24 -8.03 -3.00
C LEU A 29 -13.91 -7.71 -1.66
N GLU A 30 -14.03 -8.69 -0.78
CA GLU A 30 -14.52 -8.49 0.59
C GLU A 30 -13.62 -7.54 1.38
N ILE A 31 -12.30 -7.78 1.40
CA ILE A 31 -11.34 -6.87 2.06
C ILE A 31 -11.40 -5.46 1.46
N TYR A 32 -11.55 -5.34 0.15
CA TYR A 32 -11.66 -4.06 -0.52
C TYR A 32 -12.90 -3.28 -0.06
N LYS A 33 -14.07 -3.94 0.00
CA LYS A 33 -15.29 -3.34 0.52
C LYS A 33 -15.16 -2.95 1.99
N GLU A 34 -14.63 -3.85 2.83
CA GLU A 34 -14.40 -3.57 4.24
C GLU A 34 -13.51 -2.34 4.44
N PHE A 35 -12.48 -2.18 3.61
CA PHE A 35 -11.58 -1.02 3.69
C PHE A 35 -12.29 0.28 3.28
N GLN A 36 -13.16 0.23 2.28
CA GLN A 36 -13.98 1.38 1.91
C GLN A 36 -14.98 1.73 3.03
N ASP A 37 -15.61 0.73 3.64
CA ASP A 37 -16.62 0.93 4.70
C ASP A 37 -16.01 1.56 5.96
N ILE A 38 -14.76 1.23 6.29
CA ILE A 38 -14.04 1.86 7.42
C ILE A 38 -13.36 3.19 7.03
N GLY A 39 -13.54 3.69 5.81
CA GLY A 39 -13.02 4.99 5.38
C GLY A 39 -11.54 5.03 4.97
N VAL A 40 -10.95 3.89 4.60
CA VAL A 40 -9.60 3.85 4.03
C VAL A 40 -9.61 4.40 2.61
N ALA A 41 -8.69 5.31 2.31
CA ALA A 41 -8.49 5.80 0.95
C ALA A 41 -7.71 4.76 0.14
N ILE A 42 -8.42 3.97 -0.66
CA ILE A 42 -7.79 2.95 -1.51
C ILE A 42 -7.33 3.59 -2.82
N VAL A 43 -6.03 3.49 -3.08
CA VAL A 43 -5.43 3.89 -4.34
C VAL A 43 -5.14 2.65 -5.17
N GLU A 44 -5.85 2.55 -6.29
CA GLU A 44 -5.56 1.53 -7.30
C GLU A 44 -4.38 1.95 -8.17
N GLY A 45 -3.45 1.01 -8.40
CA GLY A 45 -2.33 1.17 -9.34
C GLY A 45 -1.43 -0.07 -9.39
N GLU A 46 -0.67 -0.20 -10.48
CA GLU A 46 0.45 -1.14 -10.56
C GLU A 46 1.75 -0.41 -10.23
N LEU A 47 2.61 -1.03 -9.42
CA LEU A 47 3.89 -0.45 -8.99
C LEU A 47 4.79 -0.12 -10.19
N ASP A 48 4.67 -0.87 -11.29
CA ASP A 48 5.44 -0.64 -12.52
C ASP A 48 4.99 0.60 -13.31
N GLU A 49 3.71 0.97 -13.27
CA GLU A 49 3.15 2.00 -14.15
C GLU A 49 2.95 3.35 -13.44
N HIS A 50 2.90 3.36 -12.10
CA HIS A 50 2.35 4.49 -11.33
C HIS A 50 3.31 5.08 -10.28
N GLU A 51 4.61 5.07 -10.54
CA GLU A 51 5.65 5.61 -9.64
C GLU A 51 5.35 7.05 -9.19
N LYS A 52 4.99 7.95 -10.12
CA LYS A 52 4.64 9.36 -9.80
C LYS A 52 3.45 9.48 -8.86
N LYS A 53 2.47 8.58 -8.99
CA LYS A 53 1.27 8.57 -8.12
C LYS A 53 1.63 8.13 -6.71
N ILE A 54 2.50 7.12 -6.59
CA ILE A 54 3.02 6.65 -5.31
C ILE A 54 3.77 7.77 -4.61
N VAL A 55 4.67 8.46 -5.32
CA VAL A 55 5.40 9.62 -4.78
C VAL A 55 4.46 10.71 -4.29
N SER A 56 3.37 11.02 -5.02
CA SER A 56 2.40 12.03 -4.56
C SER A 56 1.72 11.64 -3.24
N ILE A 57 1.40 10.36 -3.04
CA ILE A 57 0.80 9.87 -1.80
C ILE A 57 1.82 9.90 -0.68
N PHE A 58 3.08 9.52 -0.95
CA PHE A 58 4.16 9.55 0.03
C PHE A 58 4.48 10.97 0.52
N LYS A 59 4.14 12.00 -0.24
CA LYS A 59 4.22 13.39 0.24
C LYS A 59 3.10 13.75 1.22
N GLU A 60 1.96 13.06 1.18
CA GLU A 60 0.82 13.29 2.07
C GLU A 60 0.85 12.46 3.36
N VAL A 61 1.75 11.47 3.47
CA VAL A 61 1.83 10.56 4.61
C VAL A 61 3.18 10.64 5.31
N ASP A 62 3.21 10.35 6.60
CA ASP A 62 4.44 10.35 7.40
C ASP A 62 5.05 8.94 7.59
N VAL A 63 4.23 7.89 7.45
CA VAL A 63 4.61 6.50 7.70
C VAL A 63 4.17 5.64 6.54
N VAL A 64 5.10 4.83 6.01
CA VAL A 64 4.82 3.85 4.96
C VAL A 64 4.98 2.46 5.55
N ILE A 65 3.97 1.61 5.38
CA ILE A 65 4.10 0.18 5.69
C ILE A 65 3.94 -0.65 4.43
N SER A 66 5.00 -1.39 4.10
CA SER A 66 5.05 -2.31 2.97
C SER A 66 4.87 -3.75 3.47
N THR A 67 3.80 -4.42 3.02
CA THR A 67 3.55 -5.85 3.28
C THR A 67 3.69 -6.66 1.99
N VAL A 68 4.71 -6.34 1.18
CA VAL A 68 4.99 -7.01 -0.09
C VAL A 68 5.64 -8.37 0.18
N ALA A 69 5.19 -9.42 -0.53
CA ALA A 69 5.71 -10.77 -0.35
C ALA A 69 7.08 -10.95 -1.03
N TYR A 70 7.94 -11.81 -0.48
CA TYR A 70 9.32 -12.07 -0.94
C TYR A 70 9.56 -12.18 -2.46
N PRO A 71 8.71 -12.86 -3.28
CA PRO A 71 8.94 -12.93 -4.73
C PRO A 71 8.87 -11.58 -5.46
N GLN A 72 8.44 -10.50 -4.80
CA GLN A 72 8.30 -9.15 -5.35
C GLN A 72 9.38 -8.19 -4.79
N PHE A 73 10.52 -8.70 -4.32
CA PHE A 73 11.62 -7.89 -3.78
C PHE A 73 12.07 -6.74 -4.72
N ARG A 74 11.99 -6.93 -6.04
CA ARG A 74 12.30 -5.85 -7.01
C ARG A 74 11.33 -4.67 -6.93
N ASP A 75 10.07 -4.92 -6.57
CA ASP A 75 9.06 -3.88 -6.43
C ASP A 75 9.30 -3.05 -5.15
N GLN A 76 10.00 -3.63 -4.18
CA GLN A 76 10.37 -2.96 -2.93
C GLN A 76 11.41 -1.86 -3.15
N LEU A 77 12.37 -2.07 -4.06
CA LEU A 77 13.33 -1.04 -4.45
C LEU A 77 12.66 0.21 -5.03
N LYS A 78 11.51 0.05 -5.68
CA LYS A 78 10.72 1.19 -6.22
C LYS A 78 10.01 1.95 -5.11
N ILE A 79 9.55 1.25 -4.08
CA ILE A 79 8.98 1.88 -2.88
C ILE A 79 10.07 2.71 -2.20
N ASP A 80 11.28 2.16 -2.04
CA ASP A 80 12.42 2.90 -1.47
C ASP A 80 12.79 4.14 -2.29
N ASP A 81 12.83 4.02 -3.61
CA ASP A 81 13.14 5.16 -4.48
C ASP A 81 12.05 6.24 -4.39
N ALA A 82 10.77 5.84 -4.42
CA ALA A 82 9.66 6.76 -4.24
C ALA A 82 9.70 7.46 -2.87
N ILE A 83 10.11 6.77 -1.81
CA ILE A 83 10.29 7.34 -0.47
C ILE A 83 11.40 8.39 -0.49
N LYS A 84 12.55 8.09 -1.11
CA LYS A 84 13.68 9.04 -1.24
C LYS A 84 13.26 10.30 -2.00
N VAL A 85 12.48 10.15 -3.06
CA VAL A 85 11.96 11.28 -3.85
C VAL A 85 10.93 12.11 -3.07
N ALA A 86 10.11 11.47 -2.24
CA ALA A 86 9.13 12.17 -1.41
C ALA A 86 9.80 12.97 -0.28
N GLY A 87 10.84 12.42 0.36
CA GLY A 87 11.66 13.10 1.38
C GLY A 87 10.96 13.41 2.71
N ASN A 88 9.67 13.10 2.86
CA ASN A 88 8.86 13.42 4.04
C ASN A 88 8.60 12.21 4.97
N ILE A 89 8.98 10.99 4.55
CA ILE A 89 8.68 9.77 5.30
C ILE A 89 9.60 9.64 6.52
N ARG A 90 8.99 9.48 7.70
CA ARG A 90 9.70 9.35 8.98
C ARG A 90 10.11 7.90 9.27
N TYR A 91 9.24 6.95 8.91
CA TYR A 91 9.45 5.53 9.18
C TYR A 91 8.94 4.66 8.02
N LEU A 92 9.74 3.68 7.62
CA LEU A 92 9.37 2.59 6.72
C LEU A 92 9.33 1.28 7.51
N ILE A 93 8.21 0.57 7.44
CA ILE A 93 8.07 -0.78 8.02
C ILE A 93 7.94 -1.78 6.87
N GLU A 94 8.88 -2.71 6.80
CA GLU A 94 8.90 -3.76 5.79
C GLU A 94 8.60 -5.13 6.41
N LEU A 95 7.49 -5.75 6.00
CA LEU A 95 7.09 -7.05 6.49
C LEU A 95 7.41 -8.14 5.46
N PHE A 96 8.58 -8.78 5.61
CA PHE A 96 8.98 -9.90 4.79
C PHE A 96 8.27 -11.18 5.24
N LEU A 97 7.16 -11.51 4.59
CA LEU A 97 6.51 -12.82 4.78
C LEU A 97 7.26 -13.88 3.98
N SER A 98 8.12 -14.64 4.66
CA SER A 98 8.72 -15.86 4.12
C SER A 98 7.67 -16.97 4.12
N LYS A 99 7.30 -17.50 2.95
CA LYS A 99 6.59 -18.77 2.87
C LYS A 99 7.60 -19.88 3.19
N LYS A 100 7.38 -20.59 4.29
CA LYS A 100 7.90 -21.96 4.45
C LYS A 100 7.17 -22.89 3.48
#